data_AF-A0A809PPA5-F1
#
_entry.id   AF-A0A809PPA5-F1
#
_cell.length_a   1.000
_cell.length_b   1.000
_cell.length_c   1.000
_cell.angle_alpha   90.00
_cell.angle_beta   90.00
_cell.angle_gamma   90.00
#
_symmetry.space_group_name_H-M   'P 1'
#
loop_
_entity.id
_entity.type
_entity.pdbx_description
1 polymer ?
#
loop_
_entity_poly.entity_id
_entity_poly.type
_entity_poly.pdbx_seq_one_letter_code
_entity_poly.pdbx_strand_id
1 'polypeptide(L)'
;MWYPTPMLRAIGGYEIFFLIVGIDVVLGPALTLVVFKPGKKWLVLDLAVIAIVQVSAFLYGVSTLLEARPAYIAALGKEFQVVQASEITDGSLAKGKTTLPIWGPKLVGTKEPTDPADISNVNAMLSFGGNKGHLTQLHIPYADMKDEILKNAEDFTILEKNNEDKKADIQSWLKSNDCDEKNCKYQPIKIRASIFPAVLDAKTAAYKGIMPLALKM
;
A
#
# COMPACT_ATOMS: atom_id res chain seq x y z
N MET A 1 3.12 10.67 -5.27
CA MET A 1 2.25 9.68 -5.93
C MET A 1 1.59 8.83 -4.84
N TRP A 2 0.26 8.71 -4.82
CA TRP A 2 -0.48 8.01 -3.74
C TRP A 2 -0.22 6.52 -3.69
N TYR A 3 -0.07 5.87 -4.84
CA TYR A 3 0.18 4.44 -4.95
C TYR A 3 1.44 4.17 -5.77
N PRO A 4 2.62 4.13 -5.13
CA PRO A 4 3.82 3.64 -5.79
C PRO A 4 3.63 2.20 -6.26
N THR A 5 4.08 1.86 -7.47
CA THR A 5 4.12 0.47 -7.94
C THR A 5 4.99 -0.37 -6.99
N PRO A 6 4.58 -1.58 -6.59
CA PRO A 6 3.39 -2.36 -6.98
C PRO A 6 2.20 -2.25 -6.02
N MET A 7 2.16 -1.25 -5.13
CA MET A 7 1.19 -1.17 -4.03
C MET A 7 -0.27 -1.14 -4.50
N LEU A 8 -0.57 -0.45 -5.60
CA LEU A 8 -1.95 -0.40 -6.14
C LEU A 8 -2.48 -1.81 -6.43
N ARG A 9 -1.65 -2.65 -7.05
CA ARG A 9 -1.97 -4.05 -7.32
C ARG A 9 -2.09 -4.84 -6.03
N ALA A 10 -1.11 -4.69 -5.15
CA ALA A 10 -1.01 -5.46 -3.92
C ALA A 10 -2.16 -5.21 -2.92
N ILE A 11 -2.75 -4.00 -2.94
CA ILE A 11 -3.88 -3.64 -2.07
C ILE A 11 -5.23 -4.05 -2.69
N GLY A 12 -5.26 -4.47 -3.97
CA GLY A 12 -6.50 -4.73 -4.70
C GLY A 12 -7.18 -3.45 -5.21
N GLY A 13 -6.39 -2.41 -5.44
CA GLY A 13 -6.91 -1.11 -5.90
C GLY A 13 -7.35 -1.13 -7.36
N TYR A 14 -6.88 -2.09 -8.17
CA TYR A 14 -7.30 -2.21 -9.57
C TYR A 14 -8.75 -2.67 -9.69
N GLU A 15 -9.19 -3.59 -8.84
CA GLU A 15 -10.57 -4.08 -8.81
C GLU A 15 -11.54 -2.94 -8.53
N ILE A 16 -11.23 -2.11 -7.52
CA ILE A 16 -12.02 -0.92 -7.18
C ILE A 16 -11.95 0.10 -8.33
N PHE A 17 -10.77 0.37 -8.87
CA PHE A 17 -10.59 1.30 -9.98
C PHE A 17 -11.40 0.90 -11.22
N PHE A 18 -11.31 -0.35 -11.66
CA PHE A 18 -12.05 -0.85 -12.83
C PHE A 18 -13.55 -0.94 -12.56
N LEU A 19 -13.97 -1.23 -11.32
CA LEU A 19 -15.38 -1.18 -10.95
C LEU A 19 -15.95 0.23 -11.14
N ILE A 20 -15.26 1.26 -10.65
CA ILE A 20 -15.69 2.67 -10.81
C ILE A 20 -15.76 3.05 -12.29
N VAL A 21 -14.67 2.82 -13.03
CA VAL A 21 -14.61 3.15 -14.46
C VAL A 21 -15.65 2.37 -15.25
N GLY A 22 -15.88 1.09 -14.94
CA GLY A 22 -16.88 0.26 -15.60
C GLY A 22 -18.30 0.74 -15.35
N ILE A 23 -18.63 1.15 -14.14
CA ILE A 23 -19.95 1.73 -13.81
C ILE A 23 -20.16 3.02 -14.61
N ASP A 24 -19.20 3.92 -14.61
CA ASP A 24 -19.37 5.24 -15.23
C ASP A 24 -19.35 5.20 -16.76
N VAL A 25 -18.50 4.35 -17.35
CA VAL A 25 -18.32 4.30 -18.82
C VAL A 25 -19.32 3.35 -19.49
N VAL A 26 -19.80 2.32 -18.79
CA VAL A 26 -20.69 1.30 -19.40
C VAL A 26 -22.12 1.46 -18.91
N LEU A 27 -22.35 1.33 -17.60
CA LEU A 27 -23.68 1.37 -17.02
C LEU A 27 -24.35 2.73 -17.22
N GLY A 28 -23.57 3.80 -17.07
CA GLY A 28 -24.08 5.16 -17.22
C GLY A 28 -24.66 5.46 -18.62
N PRO A 29 -23.88 5.33 -19.69
CA PRO A 29 -24.36 5.48 -21.06
C PRO A 29 -25.46 4.48 -21.43
N ALA A 30 -25.40 3.23 -20.95
CA ALA A 30 -26.44 2.24 -21.20
C ALA A 30 -27.79 2.66 -20.59
N LEU A 31 -27.82 3.10 -19.33
CA LEU A 31 -29.03 3.60 -18.67
C LEU A 31 -29.57 4.84 -19.38
N THR A 32 -28.67 5.73 -19.81
CA THR A 32 -29.02 6.92 -20.59
C THR A 32 -29.72 6.52 -21.89
N LEU A 33 -29.18 5.57 -22.65
CA LEU A 33 -29.79 5.09 -23.91
C LEU A 33 -31.15 4.42 -23.71
N VAL A 34 -31.34 3.65 -22.64
CA VAL A 34 -32.62 2.99 -22.32
C VAL A 34 -33.71 4.02 -22.01
N VAL A 35 -33.35 5.10 -21.31
CA VAL A 35 -34.29 6.11 -20.83
C VAL A 35 -34.53 7.22 -21.84
N PHE A 36 -33.58 7.45 -22.76
CA PHE A 36 -33.63 8.53 -23.73
C PHE A 36 -34.74 8.31 -24.77
N LYS A 37 -35.85 9.02 -24.57
CA LYS A 37 -36.97 9.09 -25.53
C LYS A 37 -37.26 10.56 -25.88
N PRO A 38 -36.97 11.00 -27.12
CA PRO A 38 -37.29 12.35 -27.57
C PRO A 38 -38.77 12.70 -27.34
N GLY A 39 -39.05 13.88 -26.76
CA GLY A 39 -40.40 14.34 -26.47
C GLY A 39 -41.00 13.86 -25.14
N LYS A 40 -40.28 13.06 -24.34
CA LYS A 40 -40.74 12.68 -22.98
C LYS A 40 -40.64 13.88 -22.04
N LYS A 41 -41.78 14.33 -21.49
CA LYS A 41 -41.87 15.51 -20.58
C LYS A 41 -40.90 15.46 -19.39
N TRP A 42 -40.65 14.27 -18.87
CA TRP A 42 -39.79 14.04 -17.70
C TRP A 42 -38.36 13.60 -18.04
N LEU A 43 -37.97 13.63 -19.32
CA LEU A 43 -36.65 13.17 -19.77
C LEU A 43 -35.50 13.87 -19.04
N VAL A 44 -35.62 15.17 -18.80
CA VAL A 44 -34.59 15.95 -18.08
C VAL A 44 -34.46 15.49 -16.62
N LEU A 45 -35.58 15.16 -15.97
CA LEU A 45 -35.57 14.64 -14.60
C LEU A 45 -34.90 13.26 -14.56
N ASP A 46 -35.25 12.37 -15.49
CA ASP A 46 -34.66 11.03 -15.52
C ASP A 46 -33.14 11.09 -15.74
N LEU A 47 -32.68 11.93 -16.67
CA LEU A 47 -31.26 12.15 -16.92
C LEU A 47 -30.55 12.78 -15.72
N ALA A 48 -31.19 13.73 -15.03
CA ALA A 48 -30.64 14.35 -13.83
C ALA A 48 -30.47 13.31 -12.70
N VAL A 49 -31.45 12.42 -12.49
CA VAL A 49 -31.35 11.34 -11.51
C VAL A 49 -30.20 10.39 -11.85
N ILE A 50 -30.06 9.99 -13.12
CA ILE A 50 -28.96 9.13 -13.58
C ILE A 50 -27.61 9.82 -13.30
N ALA A 51 -27.47 11.10 -13.65
CA ALA A 51 -26.25 11.87 -13.43
C ALA A 51 -25.91 11.99 -11.93
N ILE A 52 -26.91 12.22 -11.06
CA ILE A 52 -26.69 12.28 -9.60
C ILE A 52 -26.20 10.94 -9.06
N VAL A 53 -26.79 9.83 -9.51
CA VAL A 53 -26.38 8.48 -9.09
C VAL A 53 -24.95 8.18 -9.55
N GLN A 54 -24.59 8.52 -10.78
CA GLN A 54 -23.22 8.37 -11.30
C GLN A 54 -22.22 9.18 -10.48
N VAL A 55 -22.48 10.47 -10.27
CA VAL A 55 -21.59 11.33 -9.47
C VAL A 55 -21.44 10.78 -8.05
N SER A 56 -22.52 10.30 -7.44
CA SER A 56 -22.47 9.70 -6.11
C SER A 56 -21.63 8.41 -6.07
N ALA A 57 -21.77 7.54 -7.08
CA ALA A 57 -20.98 6.31 -7.21
C ALA A 57 -19.49 6.59 -7.43
N PHE A 58 -19.19 7.57 -8.30
CA PHE A 58 -17.83 8.03 -8.55
C PHE A 58 -17.19 8.60 -7.27
N LEU A 59 -17.88 9.50 -6.57
CA LEU A 59 -17.41 10.08 -5.32
C LEU A 59 -17.18 9.02 -4.24
N TYR A 60 -18.08 8.05 -4.12
CA TYR A 60 -17.90 6.92 -3.22
C TYR A 60 -16.63 6.13 -3.56
N GLY A 61 -16.46 5.74 -4.82
CA GLY A 61 -15.28 5.03 -5.28
C GLY A 61 -13.96 5.77 -5.04
N VAL A 62 -13.94 7.08 -5.32
CA VAL A 62 -12.80 7.94 -5.02
C VAL A 62 -12.52 8.00 -3.52
N SER A 63 -13.55 8.13 -2.68
CA SER A 63 -13.39 8.15 -1.22
C SER A 63 -12.79 6.84 -0.69
N THR A 64 -13.26 5.69 -1.18
CA THR A 64 -12.70 4.38 -0.84
C THR A 64 -11.23 4.24 -1.25
N LEU A 65 -10.85 4.74 -2.43
CA LEU A 65 -9.44 4.79 -2.85
C LEU A 65 -8.61 5.74 -1.99
N LEU A 66 -9.14 6.88 -1.56
CA LEU A 66 -8.40 7.80 -0.70
C LEU A 66 -8.15 7.21 0.69
N GLU A 67 -9.09 6.44 1.23
CA GLU A 67 -8.94 5.75 2.52
C GLU A 67 -7.92 4.60 2.45
N ALA A 68 -7.95 3.81 1.38
CA ALA A 68 -7.06 2.66 1.18
C ALA A 68 -5.63 3.03 0.77
N ARG A 69 -5.28 4.32 0.73
CA ARG A 69 -3.96 4.77 0.27
C ARG A 69 -2.86 4.37 1.27
N PRO A 70 -1.68 3.94 0.78
CA PRO A 70 -0.49 3.79 1.61
C PRO A 70 -0.11 5.10 2.29
N ALA A 71 -0.12 5.13 3.63
CA ALA A 71 0.31 6.27 4.43
C ALA A 71 1.77 6.09 4.87
N TYR A 72 2.19 4.88 5.23
CA TYR A 72 3.54 4.59 5.69
C TYR A 72 4.09 3.29 5.12
N ILE A 73 5.42 3.26 4.96
CA ILE A 73 6.22 2.05 4.85
C ILE A 73 7.01 1.96 6.15
N ALA A 74 6.58 1.10 7.07
CA ALA A 74 7.18 0.96 8.39
C ALA A 74 8.17 -0.20 8.42
N ALA A 75 9.43 0.07 8.75
CA ALA A 75 10.42 -0.96 9.05
C ALA A 75 10.21 -1.48 10.48
N LEU A 76 9.94 -2.77 10.61
CA LEU A 76 9.65 -3.45 11.88
C LEU A 76 10.88 -4.18 12.47
N GLY A 77 12.02 -4.11 11.76
CA GLY A 77 13.27 -4.78 12.11
C GLY A 77 13.56 -5.98 11.21
N LYS A 78 12.65 -6.95 11.18
CA LYS A 78 12.76 -8.17 10.34
C LYS A 78 12.03 -8.08 9.01
N GLU A 79 11.03 -7.22 8.95
CA GLU A 79 10.16 -7.05 7.80
C GLU A 79 9.71 -5.60 7.72
N PHE A 80 9.13 -5.24 6.58
CA PHE A 80 8.42 -4.00 6.38
C PHE A 80 6.92 -4.25 6.37
N GLN A 81 6.15 -3.23 6.73
CA GLN A 81 4.71 -3.24 6.62
C GLN A 81 4.24 -1.94 5.97
N VAL A 82 3.40 -2.06 4.96
CA VAL A 82 2.63 -0.93 4.43
C VAL A 82 1.42 -0.72 5.34
N VAL A 83 1.27 0.50 5.83
CA VAL A 83 0.14 0.92 6.67
C VAL A 83 -0.71 1.90 5.87
N GLN A 84 -2.00 1.61 5.76
CA GLN A 84 -2.96 2.45 5.05
C GLN A 84 -3.40 3.63 5.89
N ALA A 85 -3.87 4.70 5.26
CA ALA A 85 -4.37 5.87 5.97
C ALA A 85 -5.57 5.55 6.87
N SER A 86 -6.46 4.67 6.41
CA SER A 86 -7.63 4.20 7.17
C SER A 86 -7.29 3.34 8.41
N GLU A 87 -6.08 2.79 8.48
CA GLU A 87 -5.64 1.90 9.57
C GLU A 87 -5.05 2.68 10.77
N ILE A 88 -4.89 4.00 10.65
CA ILE A 88 -4.26 4.85 11.65
C ILE A 88 -5.32 5.70 12.34
N THR A 89 -5.39 5.55 13.66
CA THR A 89 -6.37 6.29 14.47
C THR A 89 -5.91 7.70 14.79
N ASP A 90 -6.85 8.63 14.96
CA ASP A 90 -6.56 10.00 15.41
C ASP A 90 -5.83 10.02 16.76
N GLY A 91 -6.16 9.07 17.65
CA GLY A 91 -5.45 8.88 18.91
C GLY A 91 -3.99 8.53 18.72
N SER A 92 -3.65 7.70 17.73
CA SER A 92 -2.25 7.43 17.40
C SER A 92 -1.58 8.67 16.83
N LEU A 93 -2.19 9.37 15.86
CA LEU A 93 -1.64 10.60 15.27
C LEU A 93 -1.34 11.66 16.34
N ALA A 94 -2.24 11.84 17.30
CA ALA A 94 -2.07 12.74 18.43
C ALA A 94 -0.87 12.34 19.31
N LYS A 95 -0.74 11.05 19.65
CA LYS A 95 0.40 10.53 20.43
C LYS A 95 1.73 10.68 19.67
N GLY A 96 1.73 10.40 18.37
CA GLY A 96 2.89 10.56 17.49
C GLY A 96 3.20 12.01 17.10
N LYS A 97 2.33 12.95 17.47
CA LYS A 97 2.42 14.38 17.12
C LYS A 97 2.66 14.60 15.63
N THR A 98 1.94 13.84 14.80
CA THR A 98 2.07 13.86 13.34
C THR A 98 0.70 13.89 12.67
N THR A 99 0.68 14.21 11.39
CA THR A 99 -0.51 14.15 10.54
C THR A 99 -0.37 13.06 9.49
N LEU A 100 -1.49 12.63 8.90
CA LEU A 100 -1.49 11.66 7.81
C LEU A 100 -0.75 12.22 6.58
N PRO A 101 0.22 11.48 6.02
CA PRO A 101 0.87 11.85 4.77
C PRO A 101 -0.14 11.90 3.62
N ILE A 102 -0.11 13.00 2.86
CA ILE A 102 -1.10 13.23 1.79
C ILE A 102 -0.56 12.78 0.43
N TRP A 103 0.72 12.94 0.15
CA TRP A 103 1.27 12.82 -1.21
C TRP A 103 1.83 11.44 -1.58
N GLY A 104 1.81 10.51 -0.63
CA GLY A 104 2.34 9.16 -0.76
C GLY A 104 2.87 8.64 0.56
N PRO A 105 3.30 7.37 0.60
CA PRO A 105 3.74 6.75 1.83
C PRO A 105 5.05 7.36 2.34
N LYS A 106 5.11 7.61 3.65
CA LYS A 106 6.35 8.02 4.32
C LYS A 106 7.11 6.79 4.80
N LEU A 107 8.41 6.72 4.50
CA LEU A 107 9.29 5.67 5.01
C LEU A 107 9.69 5.99 6.46
N VAL A 108 9.46 5.05 7.37
CA VAL A 108 9.72 5.22 8.81
C VAL A 108 10.31 3.95 9.41
N GLY A 109 11.11 4.10 10.46
CA GLY A 109 11.48 3.01 11.35
C GLY A 109 10.49 2.86 12.49
N THR A 110 10.60 1.77 13.26
CA THR A 110 9.78 1.58 14.48
C THR A 110 10.63 1.13 15.65
N LYS A 111 10.39 1.73 16.82
CA LYS A 111 10.98 1.26 18.08
C LYS A 111 10.11 0.21 18.74
N GLU A 112 10.72 -0.63 19.57
CA GLU A 112 9.98 -1.57 20.41
C GLU A 112 9.10 -0.81 21.43
N PRO A 113 7.83 -1.22 21.63
CA PRO A 113 6.97 -0.62 22.62
C PRO A 113 7.48 -0.91 24.02
N THR A 114 7.60 0.13 24.84
CA THR A 114 8.00 0.04 26.26
C THR A 114 6.84 0.36 27.20
N ASP A 115 5.84 1.12 26.74
CA ASP A 115 4.62 1.42 27.48
C ASP A 115 3.67 0.21 27.43
N PRO A 116 3.13 -0.26 28.58
CA PRO A 116 2.16 -1.35 28.63
C PRO A 116 0.94 -1.17 27.69
N ALA A 117 0.47 0.07 27.51
CA ALA A 117 -0.64 0.36 26.61
C ALA A 117 -0.24 0.15 25.14
N ASP A 118 0.98 0.57 24.75
CA ASP A 118 1.47 0.35 23.39
C ASP A 118 1.74 -1.14 23.14
N ILE A 119 2.28 -1.88 24.11
CA ILE A 119 2.44 -3.34 24.03
C ILE A 119 1.09 -4.01 23.80
N SER A 120 0.07 -3.66 24.59
CA SER A 120 -1.28 -4.22 24.44
C SER A 120 -1.88 -3.90 23.07
N ASN A 121 -1.73 -2.66 22.59
CA ASN A 121 -2.21 -2.25 21.28
C ASN A 121 -1.53 -3.00 20.13
N VAL A 122 -0.20 -3.16 20.19
CA VAL A 122 0.54 -3.96 19.19
C VAL A 122 0.04 -5.39 19.19
N ASN A 123 -0.12 -6.01 20.36
CA ASN A 123 -0.64 -7.38 20.47
C ASN A 123 -2.05 -7.53 19.88
N ALA A 124 -2.94 -6.55 20.11
CA ALA A 124 -4.28 -6.55 19.52
C ALA A 124 -4.22 -6.39 17.99
N MET A 125 -3.32 -5.55 17.46
CA MET A 125 -3.14 -5.35 16.03
C MET A 125 -2.65 -6.62 15.32
N LEU A 126 -1.77 -7.40 15.95
CA LEU A 126 -1.27 -8.66 15.39
C LEU A 126 -2.42 -9.62 15.02
N SER A 127 -3.52 -9.64 15.79
CA SER A 127 -4.69 -10.48 15.52
C SER A 127 -5.41 -10.15 14.20
N PHE A 128 -5.28 -8.92 13.71
CA PHE A 128 -5.86 -8.46 12.44
C PHE A 128 -4.80 -8.27 11.36
N GLY A 129 -3.58 -8.77 11.60
CA GLY A 129 -2.46 -8.65 10.67
C GLY A 129 -1.75 -7.30 10.66
N GLY A 130 -2.05 -6.42 11.61
CA GLY A 130 -1.33 -5.18 11.87
C GLY A 130 -0.11 -5.41 12.78
N ASN A 131 0.69 -4.36 13.02
CA ASN A 131 1.86 -4.41 13.92
C ASN A 131 2.22 -2.99 14.40
N LYS A 132 3.31 -2.82 15.15
CA LYS A 132 3.83 -1.55 15.70
C LYS A 132 3.96 -0.40 14.69
N GLY A 133 4.03 -0.70 13.38
CA GLY A 133 3.95 0.31 12.32
C GLY A 133 2.65 1.12 12.31
N HIS A 134 1.56 0.61 12.87
CA HIS A 134 0.26 1.30 12.96
C HIS A 134 0.22 2.35 14.09
N LEU A 135 1.20 2.32 14.99
CA LEU A 135 1.29 3.24 16.12
C LEU A 135 2.34 4.32 15.82
N THR A 136 1.89 5.49 15.40
CA THR A 136 2.78 6.60 14.99
C THR A 136 3.67 7.12 16.10
N GLN A 137 3.32 6.92 17.38
CA GLN A 137 4.20 7.22 18.52
C GLN A 137 5.41 6.29 18.65
N LEU A 138 5.36 5.13 17.98
CA LEU A 138 6.49 4.20 17.87
C LEU A 138 7.34 4.49 16.62
N HIS A 139 6.95 5.44 15.77
CA HIS A 139 7.73 5.78 14.58
C HIS A 139 9.01 6.52 14.99
N ILE A 140 10.10 6.13 14.36
CA ILE A 140 11.42 6.78 14.46
C ILE A 140 11.96 7.06 13.06
N PRO A 141 12.96 7.94 12.91
CA PRO A 141 13.67 8.11 11.64
C PRO A 141 14.10 6.76 11.07
N TYR A 142 13.85 6.54 9.78
CA TYR A 142 14.22 5.29 9.10
C TYR A 142 15.71 4.95 9.23
N ALA A 143 16.57 5.97 9.20
CA ALA A 143 18.02 5.82 9.35
C ALA A 143 18.43 5.17 10.68
N ASP A 144 17.64 5.33 11.75
CA ASP A 144 17.94 4.77 13.07
C ASP A 144 17.72 3.25 13.11
N MET A 145 17.00 2.68 12.14
CA MET A 145 16.77 1.24 12.00
C MET A 145 17.83 0.54 11.15
N LYS A 146 18.83 1.27 10.63
CA LYS A 146 19.81 0.74 9.66
C LYS A 146 20.42 -0.60 10.09
N ASP A 147 20.97 -0.67 11.29
CA ASP A 147 21.69 -1.85 11.75
C ASP A 147 20.75 -3.05 11.94
N GLU A 148 19.53 -2.81 12.42
CA GLU A 148 18.53 -3.85 12.60
C GLU A 148 18.00 -4.37 11.27
N ILE A 149 17.78 -3.48 10.30
CA ILE A 149 17.38 -3.83 8.94
C ILE A 149 18.46 -4.69 8.28
N LEU A 150 19.72 -4.25 8.27
CA LEU A 150 20.81 -5.00 7.63
C LEU A 150 21.07 -6.35 8.29
N LYS A 151 20.91 -6.44 9.62
CA LYS A 151 21.04 -7.69 10.37
C LYS A 151 20.04 -8.76 9.93
N ASN A 152 18.84 -8.36 9.53
CA ASN A 152 17.75 -9.27 9.15
C ASN A 152 17.49 -9.28 7.64
N ALA A 153 18.36 -8.67 6.82
CA ALA A 153 18.18 -8.63 5.38
C ALA A 153 18.73 -9.90 4.71
N GLU A 154 17.96 -10.44 3.77
CA GLU A 154 18.25 -11.69 3.05
C GLU A 154 18.96 -11.44 1.72
N ASP A 155 19.77 -12.42 1.30
CA ASP A 155 20.50 -12.37 0.04
C ASP A 155 19.61 -12.85 -1.13
N PHE A 156 19.71 -12.17 -2.27
CA PHE A 156 18.92 -12.49 -3.46
C PHE A 156 19.17 -13.90 -4.02
N THR A 157 20.31 -14.51 -3.71
CA THR A 157 20.61 -15.91 -4.07
C THR A 157 19.53 -16.87 -3.57
N ILE A 158 18.98 -16.61 -2.38
CA ILE A 158 17.90 -17.44 -1.79
C ILE A 158 16.59 -17.19 -2.55
N LEU A 159 16.30 -15.92 -2.85
CA LEU A 159 15.08 -15.54 -3.57
C LEU A 159 15.02 -16.14 -4.97
N GLU A 160 16.12 -16.06 -5.72
CA GLU A 160 16.23 -16.64 -7.06
C GLU A 160 16.07 -18.17 -7.03
N LYS A 161 16.70 -18.83 -6.05
CA LYS A 161 16.58 -20.29 -5.88
C LYS A 161 15.13 -20.71 -5.63
N ASN A 162 14.36 -19.92 -4.89
CA ASN A 162 12.97 -20.22 -4.59
C ASN A 162 12.01 -19.84 -5.74
N ASN A 163 12.49 -19.11 -6.75
CA ASN A 163 11.71 -18.58 -7.86
C ASN A 163 12.47 -18.77 -9.20
N GLU A 164 12.94 -19.98 -9.46
CA GLU A 164 13.77 -20.29 -10.64
C GLU A 164 13.09 -19.87 -11.96
N ASP A 165 11.77 -20.00 -12.03
CA ASP A 165 10.93 -19.59 -13.17
C ASP A 165 10.94 -18.08 -13.43
N LYS A 166 11.29 -17.27 -12.44
CA LYS A 166 11.30 -15.79 -12.48
C LYS A 166 12.68 -15.18 -12.30
N LYS A 167 13.73 -16.00 -12.33
CA LYS A 167 15.12 -15.53 -12.17
C LYS A 167 15.48 -14.40 -13.14
N ALA A 168 15.10 -14.52 -14.41
CA ALA A 168 15.36 -13.49 -15.41
C ALA A 168 14.68 -12.14 -15.09
N ASP A 169 13.45 -12.19 -14.56
CA ASP A 169 12.71 -10.99 -14.15
C ASP A 169 13.33 -10.32 -12.93
N ILE A 170 13.76 -11.13 -11.94
CA ILE A 170 14.46 -10.66 -10.73
C ILE A 170 15.73 -9.89 -11.14
N GLN A 171 16.57 -10.49 -11.97
CA GLN A 171 17.82 -9.88 -12.43
C GLN A 171 17.59 -8.62 -13.26
N SER A 172 16.56 -8.62 -14.12
CA SER A 172 16.20 -7.45 -14.93
C SER A 172 15.71 -6.29 -14.06
N TRP A 173 14.92 -6.59 -13.02
CA TRP A 173 14.46 -5.59 -12.07
C TRP A 173 15.62 -4.99 -11.26
N LEU A 174 16.53 -5.83 -10.74
CA LEU A 174 17.70 -5.37 -9.99
C LEU A 174 18.55 -4.39 -10.82
N LYS A 175 18.90 -4.77 -12.05
CA LYS A 175 19.67 -3.92 -12.96
C LYS A 175 18.98 -2.58 -13.25
N SER A 176 17.66 -2.60 -13.45
CA SER A 176 16.87 -1.38 -13.72
C SER A 176 16.80 -0.42 -12.53
N ASN A 177 17.13 -0.90 -11.32
CA ASN A 177 17.08 -0.13 -10.08
C ASN A 177 18.48 0.13 -9.48
N ASP A 178 19.54 0.00 -10.29
CA ASP A 178 20.95 0.17 -9.86
C ASP A 178 21.27 -0.70 -8.63
N CYS A 179 20.91 -1.98 -8.75
CA CYS A 179 21.12 -3.04 -7.78
C CYS A 179 21.64 -4.31 -8.48
N ASP A 180 22.37 -5.12 -7.71
CA ASP A 180 22.80 -6.48 -8.04
C ASP A 180 22.72 -7.36 -6.77
N GLU A 181 22.98 -8.66 -6.92
CA GLU A 181 22.91 -9.64 -5.84
C GLU A 181 23.93 -9.41 -4.71
N LYS A 182 24.96 -8.58 -4.93
CA LYS A 182 26.05 -8.33 -3.97
C LYS A 182 25.90 -7.00 -3.25
N ASN A 183 25.35 -5.99 -3.93
CA ASN A 183 25.23 -4.63 -3.42
C ASN A 183 23.83 -4.35 -2.85
N CYS A 184 22.85 -5.21 -3.11
CA CYS A 184 21.50 -5.10 -2.57
C CYS A 184 21.06 -6.39 -1.88
N LYS A 185 20.21 -6.22 -0.87
CA LYS A 185 19.53 -7.29 -0.14
C LYS A 185 18.02 -7.03 -0.18
N TYR A 186 17.24 -7.98 0.33
CA TYR A 186 15.81 -7.76 0.50
C TYR A 186 15.33 -8.09 1.91
N GLN A 187 14.19 -7.52 2.27
CA GLN A 187 13.37 -7.99 3.38
C GLN A 187 11.93 -8.18 2.90
N PRO A 188 11.15 -9.08 3.52
CA PRO A 188 9.72 -9.15 3.27
C PRO A 188 9.06 -7.80 3.55
N ILE A 189 8.19 -7.35 2.65
CA ILE A 189 7.26 -6.25 2.88
C ILE A 189 5.84 -6.76 2.76
N LYS A 190 5.09 -6.67 3.86
CA LYS A 190 3.68 -7.00 3.90
C LYS A 190 2.85 -5.84 3.36
N ILE A 191 2.04 -6.14 2.36
CA ILE A 191 1.07 -5.23 1.77
C ILE A 191 -0.30 -5.94 1.80
N ARG A 192 -1.11 -5.61 2.81
CA ARG A 192 -2.39 -6.28 3.07
C ARG A 192 -2.22 -7.80 3.22
N ALA A 193 -2.73 -8.59 2.26
CA ALA A 193 -2.68 -10.05 2.25
C ALA A 193 -1.48 -10.62 1.46
N SER A 194 -0.68 -9.78 0.82
CA SER A 194 0.43 -10.20 -0.03
C SER A 194 1.77 -9.76 0.55
N ILE A 195 2.83 -10.51 0.25
CA ILE A 195 4.19 -10.23 0.69
C ILE A 195 5.07 -10.08 -0.55
N PHE A 196 5.93 -9.07 -0.56
CA PHE A 196 6.86 -8.77 -1.64
C PHE A 196 8.29 -8.58 -1.09
N PRO A 197 9.33 -8.57 -1.92
CA PRO A 197 10.65 -8.10 -1.52
C PRO A 197 10.71 -6.56 -1.50
N ALA A 198 10.95 -5.97 -0.33
CA ALA A 198 11.48 -4.61 -0.22
C ALA A 198 12.99 -4.68 -0.42
N VAL A 199 13.48 -3.99 -1.46
CA VAL A 199 14.89 -4.03 -1.85
C VAL A 199 15.64 -2.88 -1.20
N LEU A 200 16.83 -3.21 -0.69
CA LEU A 200 17.63 -2.34 0.17
C LEU A 200 19.08 -2.38 -0.30
N ASP A 201 19.77 -1.25 -0.21
CA ASP A 201 21.22 -1.21 -0.35
C ASP A 201 21.90 -1.93 0.82
N ALA A 202 22.82 -2.85 0.52
CA ALA A 202 23.44 -3.76 1.49
C ALA A 202 24.39 -3.07 2.49
N LYS A 203 24.80 -1.82 2.25
CA LYS A 203 25.72 -1.07 3.12
C LYS A 203 25.03 0.03 3.91
N THR A 204 24.09 0.70 3.27
CA THR A 204 23.43 1.90 3.80
C THR A 204 22.04 1.63 4.33
N ALA A 205 21.46 0.46 4.03
CA ALA A 205 20.03 0.17 4.19
C ALA A 205 19.14 1.15 3.42
N ALA A 206 19.64 1.85 2.40
CA ALA A 206 18.80 2.75 1.62
C ALA A 206 17.71 1.96 0.92
N TYR A 207 16.46 2.36 1.12
CA TYR A 207 15.31 1.75 0.47
C TYR A 207 15.32 2.06 -1.03
N LYS A 208 15.36 1.00 -1.86
CA LYS A 208 15.45 1.10 -3.33
C LYS A 208 14.08 0.93 -3.99
N GLY A 209 13.17 0.17 -3.38
CA GLY A 209 11.82 -0.04 -3.91
C GLY A 209 11.24 -1.39 -3.53
N ILE A 210 10.11 -1.73 -4.14
CA ILE A 210 9.45 -3.03 -3.94
C ILE A 210 9.51 -3.78 -5.26
N MET A 211 10.07 -4.98 -5.23
CA MET A 211 10.07 -5.86 -6.38
C MET A 211 8.66 -6.43 -6.60
N PRO A 212 8.09 -6.37 -7.82
CA PRO A 212 6.75 -6.84 -8.13
C PRO A 212 6.66 -8.38 -8.23
N LEU A 213 7.30 -9.08 -7.28
CA LEU A 213 7.33 -10.52 -7.14
C LEU A 213 6.63 -10.89 -5.84
N ALA A 214 5.45 -11.51 -5.92
CA ALA A 214 4.78 -12.00 -4.71
C ALA A 214 5.54 -13.21 -4.15
N LEU A 215 5.91 -13.16 -2.88
CA LEU A 215 6.51 -14.26 -2.15
C LEU A 215 5.44 -15.30 -1.82
N LYS A 216 5.75 -16.58 -2.02
CA LYS A 216 4.92 -17.68 -1.53
C LYS A 216 5.11 -17.79 -0.01
N MET A 217 4.01 -17.82 0.73
CA MET A 217 4.01 -18.18 2.17
C MET A 217 4.20 -19.68 2.34
#